data_AF-Q1ZN39-F1
#
_entry.id   AF-Q1ZN39-F1
#
_cell.length_a   1.000
_cell.length_b   1.000
_cell.length_c   1.000
_cell.angle_alpha   90.00
_cell.angle_beta   90.00
_cell.angle_gamma   90.00
#
_symmetry.space_group_name_H-M   'P 1'
#
loop_
_entity.id
_entity.type
_entity.pdbx_description
1 polymer ?
#
loop_
_entity_poly.entity_id
_entity_poly.type
_entity_poly.pdbx_seq_one_letter_code
_entity_poly.pdbx_strand_id
1 'polypeptide(L)'
;MKRKLLGLLMFSFPCLALSSGGYEVSVMVKDAEKELIFPSLEMPFFGQTVISHAGDCAYSGKLTQESETTIRLEGKMSCHYKEGDSFMDMPALSLDGSGQVASIELGDGDAHMWKYNVEVKPIN
;
A
#
# COMPACT_ATOMS: atom_id res chain seq x y z
N MET A 1 6.21 65.62 -15.00
CA MET A 1 5.10 64.67 -15.29
C MET A 1 5.27 63.44 -14.42
N LYS A 2 4.25 63.07 -13.64
CA LYS A 2 4.28 61.97 -12.67
C LYS A 2 3.90 60.66 -13.38
N ARG A 3 4.77 59.65 -13.40
CA ARG A 3 4.39 58.27 -13.75
C ARG A 3 4.35 57.45 -12.46
N LYS A 4 3.13 57.13 -12.01
CA LYS A 4 2.90 56.18 -10.91
C LYS A 4 2.98 54.77 -11.49
N LEU A 5 4.00 54.01 -11.13
CA LEU A 5 4.02 52.56 -11.35
C LEU A 5 3.21 51.91 -10.23
N LEU A 6 2.08 51.31 -10.57
CA LEU A 6 1.29 50.49 -9.65
C LEU A 6 1.67 49.02 -9.92
N GLY A 7 2.60 48.49 -9.14
CA GLY A 7 2.93 47.07 -9.17
C GLY A 7 1.86 46.28 -8.42
N LEU A 8 1.01 45.56 -9.14
CA LEU A 8 0.07 44.61 -8.55
C LEU A 8 0.81 43.28 -8.34
N LEU A 9 1.30 43.05 -7.12
CA LEU A 9 1.83 41.76 -6.70
C LEU A 9 0.67 40.77 -6.57
N MET A 10 0.50 39.93 -7.59
CA MET A 10 -0.32 38.72 -7.50
C MET A 10 0.39 37.77 -6.52
N PHE A 11 -0.06 37.77 -5.26
CA PHE A 11 0.25 36.69 -4.32
C PHE A 11 -0.45 35.43 -4.82
N SER A 12 0.25 34.64 -5.64
CA SER A 12 -0.08 33.24 -5.84
C SER A 12 0.05 32.56 -4.48
N PHE A 13 -1.08 32.24 -3.86
CA PHE A 13 -1.12 31.30 -2.75
C PHE A 13 -0.44 30.01 -3.22
N PRO A 14 0.68 29.58 -2.62
CA PRO A 14 1.05 28.19 -2.75
C PRO A 14 -0.11 27.41 -2.13
N CYS A 15 -0.83 26.66 -2.97
CA CYS A 15 -1.67 25.58 -2.49
C CYS A 15 -0.78 24.78 -1.55
N LEU A 16 -1.11 24.78 -0.26
CA LEU A 16 -0.49 23.89 0.71
C LEU A 16 -0.88 22.48 0.25
N ALA A 17 -0.08 21.89 -0.63
CA ALA A 17 -0.09 20.47 -0.83
C ALA A 17 0.21 19.89 0.55
N LEU A 18 -0.83 19.38 1.22
CA LEU A 18 -0.64 18.52 2.37
C LEU A 18 0.24 17.38 1.86
N SER A 19 1.52 17.46 2.17
CA SER A 19 2.44 16.33 2.10
C SER A 19 1.78 15.22 2.89
N SER A 20 1.23 14.23 2.18
CA SER A 20 0.60 13.07 2.80
C SER A 20 1.59 12.50 3.80
N GLY A 21 1.18 12.36 5.06
CA GLY A 21 1.82 11.38 5.92
C GLY A 21 1.73 10.03 5.23
N GLY A 22 2.72 9.16 5.48
CA GLY A 22 2.81 7.86 4.82
C GLY A 22 1.60 6.97 5.10
N TYR A 23 1.73 5.69 4.77
CA TYR A 23 0.69 4.70 5.08
C TYR A 23 1.24 3.62 5.97
N GLU A 24 0.42 3.15 6.90
CA GLU A 24 0.61 1.86 7.54
C GLU A 24 -0.20 0.82 6.75
N VAL A 25 0.46 -0.26 6.36
CA VAL A 25 -0.16 -1.36 5.60
C VAL A 25 -0.03 -2.65 6.40
N SER A 26 -1.15 -3.22 6.82
CA SER A 26 -1.20 -4.52 7.48
C SER A 26 -1.63 -5.59 6.48
N VAL A 27 -0.92 -6.72 6.46
CA VAL A 27 -1.13 -7.79 5.48
C VAL A 27 -1.31 -9.13 6.18
N MET A 28 -2.34 -9.86 5.76
CA MET A 28 -2.53 -11.27 6.11
C MET A 28 -2.73 -12.10 4.85
N VAL A 29 -2.04 -13.22 4.76
CA VAL A 29 -2.23 -14.22 3.71
C VAL A 29 -2.50 -15.56 4.39
N LYS A 30 -3.60 -16.21 4.02
CA LYS A 30 -3.96 -17.54 4.49
C LYS A 30 -4.09 -18.49 3.32
N ASP A 31 -3.53 -19.68 3.45
CA ASP A 31 -3.71 -20.79 2.52
C ASP A 31 -4.13 -22.04 3.30
N ALA A 32 -4.14 -23.21 2.63
CA ALA A 32 -4.51 -24.48 3.23
C ALA A 32 -3.52 -24.96 4.31
N GLU A 33 -2.27 -24.48 4.30
CA GLU A 33 -1.21 -24.92 5.20
C GLU A 33 -1.07 -23.99 6.40
N LYS A 34 -1.22 -22.67 6.21
CA LYS A 34 -0.92 -21.68 7.24
C LYS A 34 -1.63 -20.35 7.04
N GLU A 35 -1.65 -19.60 8.13
CA GLU A 35 -2.01 -18.18 8.17
C GLU A 35 -0.76 -17.36 8.50
N LEU A 36 -0.40 -16.45 7.60
CA LEU A 36 0.73 -15.54 7.70
C LEU A 36 0.20 -14.14 8.02
N ILE A 37 0.53 -13.63 9.20
CA ILE A 37 0.25 -12.25 9.59
C ILE A 37 1.58 -11.51 9.56
N PHE A 38 1.72 -10.58 8.62
CA PHE A 38 2.93 -9.77 8.50
C PHE A 38 2.89 -8.60 9.48
N PRO A 39 4.00 -8.26 10.14
CA PRO A 39 4.15 -6.97 10.79
C PRO A 39 3.79 -5.83 9.83
N SER A 40 3.09 -4.82 10.33
CA SER A 40 2.68 -3.66 9.54
C SER A 40 3.88 -3.03 8.83
N LEU A 41 3.67 -2.66 7.56
CA LEU A 41 4.64 -1.94 6.75
C LEU A 41 4.37 -0.43 6.86
N GLU A 42 5.35 0.32 7.34
CA GLU A 42 5.34 1.78 7.21
C GLU A 42 5.86 2.17 5.81
N MET A 43 4.99 2.81 5.03
CA MET A 43 5.27 3.26 3.67
C MET A 43 5.26 4.80 3.64
N PRO A 44 6.38 5.46 3.96
CA PRO A 44 6.44 6.92 4.12
C PRO A 44 6.27 7.68 2.79
N PHE A 45 6.57 7.03 1.66
CA PHE A 45 6.53 7.65 0.34
C PHE A 45 5.94 6.70 -0.70
N PHE A 46 5.17 7.26 -1.64
CA PHE A 46 4.74 6.53 -2.83
C PHE A 46 5.93 6.12 -3.70
N GLY A 47 5.81 4.97 -4.36
CA GLY A 47 6.80 4.42 -5.27
C GLY A 47 7.91 3.63 -4.58
N GLN A 48 8.05 3.72 -3.26
CA GLN A 48 9.00 2.93 -2.49
C GLN A 48 8.48 1.50 -2.28
N THR A 49 9.36 0.52 -2.46
CA THR A 49 9.10 -0.86 -2.03
C THR A 49 9.57 -1.03 -0.59
N VAL A 50 8.68 -1.55 0.26
CA VAL A 50 8.95 -1.89 1.67
C VAL A 50 8.75 -3.39 1.84
N ILE A 51 9.54 -4.03 2.71
CA ILE A 51 9.51 -5.48 2.92
C ILE A 51 9.22 -5.77 4.39
N SER A 52 8.33 -6.73 4.64
CA SER A 52 8.03 -7.30 5.96
C SER A 52 8.15 -8.81 5.93
N HIS A 53 8.48 -9.42 7.07
CA HIS A 53 8.76 -10.84 7.17
C HIS A 53 7.85 -11.50 8.22
N ALA A 54 7.33 -12.67 7.88
CA ALA A 54 6.54 -13.52 8.75
C ALA A 54 6.98 -14.97 8.60
N GLY A 55 7.68 -15.51 9.61
CA GLY A 55 8.33 -16.81 9.52
C GLY A 55 9.33 -16.86 8.36
N ASP A 56 9.22 -17.90 7.53
CA ASP A 56 10.08 -18.12 6.36
C ASP A 56 9.57 -17.39 5.09
N CYS A 57 8.67 -16.41 5.25
CA CYS A 57 8.11 -15.63 4.15
C CYS A 57 8.45 -14.14 4.25
N ALA A 58 8.70 -13.53 3.10
CA ALA A 58 8.84 -12.10 2.90
C ALA A 58 7.69 -11.58 2.03
N TYR A 59 7.04 -10.52 2.47
CA TYR A 59 6.09 -9.74 1.69
C TYR A 59 6.74 -8.40 1.32
N SER A 60 6.80 -8.10 0.03
CA SER A 60 7.22 -6.79 -0.48
C SER A 60 6.01 -6.04 -1.02
N GLY A 61 5.79 -4.83 -0.51
CA GLY A 61 4.67 -3.97 -0.90
C GLY A 61 5.16 -2.64 -1.46
N LYS A 62 4.43 -2.10 -2.42
CA LYS A 62 4.65 -0.76 -3.00
C LYS A 62 3.31 -0.07 -3.18
N LEU A 63 3.19 1.13 -2.63
CA LEU A 63 2.04 2.01 -2.88
C LEU A 63 2.35 3.00 -4.00
N THR A 64 1.43 3.19 -4.92
CA THR A 64 1.45 4.28 -5.91
C THR A 64 0.17 5.09 -5.83
N GLN A 65 0.23 6.36 -6.21
CA GLN A 65 -0.95 7.20 -6.33
C GLN A 65 -1.56 7.01 -7.73
N GLU A 66 -2.81 6.54 -7.80
CA GLU A 66 -3.56 6.43 -9.06
C GLU A 66 -4.39 7.69 -9.33
N SER A 67 -4.93 8.33 -8.28
CA SER A 67 -5.73 9.56 -8.37
C SER A 67 -5.59 10.41 -7.09
N GLU A 68 -6.32 11.53 -7.01
CA GLU A 68 -6.37 12.35 -5.79
C GLU A 68 -6.92 11.60 -4.56
N THR A 69 -7.74 10.55 -4.77
CA THR A 69 -8.40 9.79 -3.70
C THR A 69 -8.10 8.30 -3.73
N THR A 70 -7.35 7.82 -4.73
CA THR A 70 -7.09 6.40 -4.94
C THR A 70 -5.61 6.10 -4.93
N ILE A 71 -5.23 5.09 -4.15
CA ILE A 71 -3.89 4.52 -4.12
C ILE A 71 -3.94 3.07 -4.64
N ARG A 72 -2.84 2.59 -5.20
CA ARG A 72 -2.69 1.20 -5.62
C ARG A 72 -1.62 0.52 -4.80
N LEU A 73 -1.96 -0.62 -4.21
CA LEU A 73 -1.00 -1.52 -3.59
C LEU A 73 -0.62 -2.64 -4.55
N GLU A 74 0.68 -2.73 -4.83
CA GLU A 74 1.29 -3.85 -5.53
C GLU A 74 2.08 -4.67 -4.50
N GLY A 75 1.81 -5.98 -4.44
CA GLY A 75 2.43 -6.89 -3.49
C GLY A 75 3.14 -8.04 -4.19
N LYS A 76 4.23 -8.54 -3.59
CA LYS A 76 4.84 -9.82 -3.94
C LYS A 76 5.17 -10.57 -2.66
N MET A 77 4.98 -11.88 -2.67
CA MET A 77 5.34 -12.76 -1.56
C MET A 77 6.36 -13.80 -2.02
N SER A 78 7.38 -14.01 -1.20
CA SER A 78 8.40 -15.03 -1.38
C SER A 78 8.46 -15.87 -0.11
N CYS A 79 8.39 -17.19 -0.21
CA CYS A 79 8.44 -18.10 0.94
C CYS A 79 9.48 -19.20 0.70
N HIS A 80 10.27 -19.50 1.74
CA HIS A 80 11.22 -20.60 1.75
C HIS A 80 10.60 -21.81 2.46
N TYR A 81 10.16 -22.82 1.71
CA TYR A 81 9.65 -24.07 2.26
C TYR A 81 10.70 -25.18 2.21
N LYS A 82 10.47 -26.28 2.93
CA LYS A 82 11.36 -27.45 2.88
C LYS A 82 11.41 -28.06 1.49
N GLU A 83 10.30 -27.98 0.77
CA GLU A 83 10.09 -28.50 -0.57
C GLU A 83 10.66 -27.56 -1.66
N GLY A 84 10.99 -26.31 -1.31
CA GLY A 84 11.59 -25.33 -2.22
C GLY A 84 11.08 -23.90 -1.99
N ASP A 85 11.60 -22.98 -2.79
CA ASP A 85 11.16 -21.58 -2.79
C ASP A 85 9.86 -21.41 -3.58
N SER A 86 8.96 -20.60 -3.03
CA SER A 86 7.72 -20.16 -3.69
C SER A 86 7.72 -18.65 -3.86
N PHE A 87 7.37 -18.19 -5.06
CA PHE A 87 7.27 -16.77 -5.39
C PHE A 87 5.91 -16.49 -6.02
N MET A 88 5.20 -15.49 -5.50
CA MET A 88 3.87 -15.13 -5.94
C MET A 88 3.74 -13.62 -6.06
N ASP A 89 3.31 -13.14 -7.23
CA ASP A 89 2.78 -11.79 -7.37
C ASP A 89 1.37 -11.75 -6.76
N MET A 90 1.15 -10.83 -5.84
CA MET A 90 -0.14 -10.67 -5.18
C MET A 90 -1.09 -9.89 -6.08
N PRO A 91 -2.41 -10.16 -6.02
CA PRO A 91 -3.38 -9.32 -6.71
C PRO A 91 -3.22 -7.86 -6.30
N ALA A 92 -3.09 -6.97 -7.29
CA ALA A 92 -3.00 -5.55 -7.01
C ALA A 92 -4.36 -5.02 -6.55
N LEU A 93 -4.35 -4.11 -5.57
CA LEU A 93 -5.55 -3.54 -4.96
C LEU A 93 -5.58 -2.04 -5.20
N SER A 94 -6.64 -1.53 -5.82
CA SER A 94 -6.95 -0.10 -5.83
C SER A 94 -7.79 0.22 -4.59
N LEU A 95 -7.30 1.13 -3.75
CA LEU A 95 -7.82 1.41 -2.42
C LEU A 95 -8.12 2.90 -2.25
N ASP A 96 -9.06 3.22 -1.35
CA ASP A 96 -9.30 4.60 -0.91
C ASP A 96 -8.09 5.11 -0.12
N GLY A 97 -7.54 6.26 -0.53
CA GLY A 97 -6.39 6.92 0.11
C GLY A 97 -6.67 7.45 1.51
N SER A 98 -7.93 7.53 1.94
CA SER A 98 -8.30 7.81 3.34
C SER A 98 -8.21 6.58 4.26
N GLY A 99 -7.95 5.40 3.68
CA GLY A 99 -7.83 4.13 4.37
C GLY A 99 -8.94 3.15 4.01
N GLN A 100 -8.60 1.87 3.89
CA GLN A 100 -9.54 0.83 3.49
C GLN A 100 -9.06 -0.56 3.93
N VAL A 101 -10.01 -1.45 4.21
CA VAL A 101 -9.79 -2.89 4.29
C VAL A 101 -10.27 -3.55 3.00
N ALA A 102 -9.42 -4.38 2.39
CA ALA A 102 -9.74 -5.13 1.20
C ALA A 102 -9.33 -6.59 1.37
N SER A 103 -10.19 -7.50 0.92
CA SER A 103 -9.91 -8.93 0.96
C SER A 103 -10.31 -9.63 -0.33
N ILE A 104 -9.47 -10.57 -0.76
CA ILE A 104 -9.71 -11.47 -1.89
C ILE A 104 -9.66 -12.90 -1.35
N GLU A 105 -10.66 -13.69 -1.72
CA GLU A 105 -10.73 -15.12 -1.42
C GLU A 105 -10.82 -15.89 -2.74
N LEU A 106 -10.02 -16.95 -2.88
CA LEU A 106 -9.98 -17.84 -4.04
C LEU A 106 -10.08 -19.29 -3.55
N GLY A 107 -10.91 -20.11 -4.21
CA GLY A 107 -11.05 -21.53 -3.91
C GLY A 107 -12.49 -21.96 -3.68
N ASP A 108 -12.75 -23.26 -3.83
CA ASP A 108 -14.06 -23.87 -3.59
C ASP A 108 -14.13 -24.46 -2.18
N GLY A 109 -14.83 -23.76 -1.29
CA GLY A 109 -15.05 -24.17 0.10
C GLY A 109 -13.81 -24.02 1.01
N ASP A 110 -13.93 -24.46 2.26
CA ASP A 110 -12.95 -24.18 3.32
C ASP A 110 -11.61 -24.91 3.16
N ALA A 111 -11.57 -26.00 2.39
CA ALA A 111 -10.39 -26.88 2.29
C ALA A 111 -9.30 -26.38 1.33
N HIS A 112 -9.64 -25.51 0.37
CA HIS A 112 -8.70 -24.98 -0.63
C HIS A 112 -8.75 -23.45 -0.70
N MET A 113 -9.19 -22.81 0.39
CA MET A 113 -9.35 -21.37 0.43
C MET A 113 -7.99 -20.69 0.58
N TRP A 114 -7.62 -19.92 -0.43
CA TRP A 114 -6.58 -18.91 -0.34
C TRP A 114 -7.23 -17.56 -0.07
N LYS A 115 -6.73 -16.85 0.94
CA LYS A 115 -7.24 -15.54 1.33
C LYS A 115 -6.10 -14.55 1.45
N TYR A 116 -6.30 -13.37 0.88
CA TYR A 116 -5.42 -12.23 1.00
C TYR A 116 -6.22 -11.08 1.58
N ASN A 117 -5.76 -10.54 2.70
CA ASN A 117 -6.39 -9.43 3.39
C ASN A 117 -5.37 -8.31 3.59
N VAL A 118 -5.79 -7.09 3.29
CA VAL A 118 -4.97 -5.90 3.42
C VAL A 118 -5.80 -4.84 4.12
N GLU A 119 -5.19 -4.20 5.11
CA GLU A 119 -5.69 -2.96 5.69
C GLU A 119 -4.67 -1.86 5.43
N VAL A 120 -5.13 -0.72 4.93
CA VAL A 120 -4.31 0.47 4.71
C VAL A 120 -4.87 1.62 5.54
N LYS A 121 -3.98 2.33 6.25
CA LYS A 121 -4.30 3.49 7.08
C LYS A 121 -3.32 4.63 6.79
N PRO A 122 -3.79 5.87 6.58
CA PRO A 122 -2.91 7.03 6.58
C PRO A 122 -2.23 7.21 7.95
N ILE A 123 -0.94 7.50 7.95
CA ILE A 123 -0.17 7.91 9.13
C ILE A 123 -0.34 9.42 9.24
N ASN A 124 -0.96 9.88 10.33
CA ASN A 124 -1.16 11.31 10.61
C ASN A 124 -0.03 11.90 11.47
#